data_AF-A0A7C7IGV0-F1
#
_entry.id   AF-A0A7C7IGV0-F1
#
_cell.length_a   1.000
_cell.length_b   1.000
_cell.length_c   1.000
_cell.angle_alpha   90.00
_cell.angle_beta   90.00
_cell.angle_gamma   90.00
#
_symmetry.space_group_name_H-M   'P 1'
#
loop_
_entity.id
_entity.type
_entity.pdbx_description
1 polymer ?
#
loop_
_entity_poly.entity_id
_entity_poly.type
_entity_poly.pdbx_seq_one_letter_code
_entity_poly.pdbx_strand_id
1 'polypeptide(L)'
;MKKPILFCLLIFSGCGHELSKNPKGLKTENIILITLDGVRWEDLFYGADEKIVLDTLFVKDVEATSAKYWSEDYRERRKLVFPFFWNTIGEQGQIYGNKEQGSVMRLTNP
;
A
#
# COMPACT_ATOMS: atom_id res chain seq x y z
N MET A 1 48.11 31.22 27.52
CA MET A 1 46.72 30.89 27.89
C MET A 1 46.04 30.29 26.67
N LYS A 2 45.85 28.97 26.69
CA LYS A 2 45.45 28.14 25.55
C LYS A 2 43.93 27.95 25.59
N LYS A 3 43.20 28.31 24.54
CA LYS A 3 41.83 27.87 24.32
C LYS A 3 41.86 26.90 23.13
N PRO A 4 41.71 25.57 23.33
CA PRO A 4 41.52 24.68 22.21
C PRO A 4 40.07 24.80 21.73
N ILE A 5 39.93 25.26 20.49
CA ILE A 5 38.71 25.16 19.70
C ILE A 5 38.46 23.66 19.51
N LEU A 6 37.37 23.17 20.11
CA LEU A 6 36.92 21.80 19.95
C LEU A 6 36.27 21.66 18.57
N PHE A 7 37.09 21.35 17.58
CA PHE A 7 36.66 20.99 16.23
C PHE A 7 36.08 19.57 16.31
N CYS A 8 34.76 19.46 16.52
CA CYS A 8 34.05 18.19 16.34
C CYS A 8 34.10 17.83 14.85
N LEU A 9 35.10 17.01 14.50
CA LEU A 9 35.20 16.33 13.21
C LEU A 9 34.00 15.38 13.10
N LEU A 10 32.90 15.87 12.52
CA LEU A 10 31.80 15.04 12.08
C LEU A 10 32.34 14.13 10.97
N ILE A 11 32.61 12.90 11.36
CA ILE A 11 32.98 11.79 10.49
C ILE A 11 31.84 11.61 9.47
N PHE A 12 32.03 12.16 8.28
CA PHE A 12 31.30 11.80 7.06
C PHE A 12 31.74 10.39 6.63
N SER A 13 31.43 9.38 7.44
CA SER A 13 31.59 7.98 7.04
C SER A 13 30.27 7.48 6.49
N GLY A 14 30.25 7.31 5.17
CA GLY A 14 29.55 6.19 4.56
C GLY A 14 28.16 6.49 4.02
N CYS A 15 28.07 7.28 2.95
CA CYS A 15 27.05 7.00 1.93
C CYS A 15 27.60 5.91 1.01
N GLY A 16 27.86 4.72 1.57
CA GLY A 16 27.99 3.50 0.80
C GLY A 16 26.58 3.08 0.43
N HIS A 17 26.20 3.25 -0.82
CA HIS A 17 24.92 2.76 -1.34
C HIS A 17 25.03 1.22 -1.43
N GLU A 18 24.89 0.53 -0.29
CA GLU A 18 24.73 -0.91 -0.28
C GLU A 18 23.38 -1.20 -0.93
N LEU A 19 23.42 -1.59 -2.20
CA LEU A 19 22.34 -2.33 -2.82
C LEU A 19 22.03 -3.50 -1.89
N SER A 20 20.86 -3.45 -1.25
CA SER A 20 20.37 -4.49 -0.35
C SER A 20 20.33 -5.82 -1.11
N LYS A 21 21.45 -6.54 -1.06
CA LYS A 21 21.55 -7.89 -1.58
C LYS A 21 21.17 -8.80 -0.44
N ASN A 22 20.06 -9.52 -0.60
CA ASN A 22 19.61 -10.50 0.37
C ASN A 22 20.73 -11.55 0.60
N PRO A 23 21.38 -11.58 1.77
CA PRO A 23 22.54 -12.44 2.01
C PRO A 23 22.19 -13.94 1.98
N LYS A 24 20.90 -14.28 2.02
CA LYS A 24 20.40 -15.66 1.92
C LYS A 24 20.07 -16.10 0.49
N GLY A 25 20.30 -15.22 -0.50
CA GLY A 25 19.82 -15.42 -1.88
C GLY A 25 18.30 -15.21 -2.01
N LEU A 26 17.82 -15.14 -3.24
CA LEU A 26 16.38 -15.12 -3.52
C LEU A 26 15.86 -16.57 -3.48
N LYS A 27 14.77 -16.83 -2.75
CA LYS A 27 14.12 -18.15 -2.68
C LYS A 27 13.01 -18.34 -3.71
N THR A 28 12.66 -17.29 -4.45
CA THR A 28 11.51 -17.28 -5.34
C THR A 28 11.89 -17.88 -6.69
N GLU A 29 11.35 -19.07 -6.99
CA GLU A 29 11.63 -19.79 -8.24
C GLU A 29 10.68 -19.40 -9.39
N ASN A 30 9.44 -19.04 -9.07
CA ASN A 30 8.40 -18.74 -10.05
C ASN A 30 7.78 -17.37 -9.77
N ILE A 31 7.55 -16.61 -10.83
CA ILE A 31 6.85 -15.33 -10.79
C ILE A 31 5.64 -15.42 -11.71
N ILE A 32 4.45 -15.19 -11.16
CA ILE A 32 3.22 -15.06 -11.91
C ILE A 32 2.82 -13.59 -11.86
N LEU A 33 2.82 -12.93 -13.02
CA LEU A 33 2.37 -11.55 -13.14
C LEU A 33 0.88 -11.52 -13.47
N ILE A 34 0.09 -11.02 -12.54
CA ILE A 34 -1.34 -10.76 -12.72
C ILE A 34 -1.52 -9.25 -12.78
N THR A 35 -2.14 -8.76 -13.85
CA THR A 35 -2.52 -7.36 -13.98
C THR A 35 -4.04 -7.29 -14.04
N LEU A 36 -4.61 -6.29 -13.35
CA LEU A 36 -6.04 -6.05 -13.32
C LEU A 36 -6.26 -4.66 -13.92
N ASP A 37 -6.87 -4.61 -15.10
CA ASP A 37 -7.29 -3.35 -15.70
C ASP A 37 -8.54 -2.81 -14.98
N GLY A 38 -8.63 -1.48 -14.85
CA GLY A 38 -9.79 -0.81 -14.25
C GLY A 38 -9.95 -0.95 -12.73
N VAL A 39 -9.08 -1.67 -12.02
CA VAL A 39 -9.11 -1.72 -10.55
C VAL A 39 -8.39 -0.51 -9.97
N ARG A 40 -9.14 0.33 -9.25
CA ARG A 40 -8.59 1.49 -8.56
C ARG A 40 -7.89 1.05 -7.28
N TRP A 41 -6.71 1.59 -7.02
CA TRP A 41 -5.94 1.24 -5.82
C TRP A 41 -6.65 1.72 -4.55
N GLU A 42 -7.40 2.82 -4.64
CA GLU A 42 -8.21 3.34 -3.54
C GLU A 42 -9.26 2.32 -3.09
N ASP A 43 -9.97 1.68 -4.01
CA ASP A 43 -10.96 0.65 -3.69
C ASP A 43 -10.29 -0.57 -3.04
N LEU A 44 -9.10 -0.93 -3.52
CA LEU A 44 -8.34 -2.04 -2.95
C LEU A 44 -7.95 -1.72 -1.50
N PHE A 45 -7.44 -0.54 -1.20
CA PHE A 45 -6.93 -0.19 0.13
C PHE A 45 -7.99 0.28 1.14
N TYR A 46 -9.04 0.95 0.67
CA TYR A 46 -10.06 1.61 1.51
C TYR A 46 -11.46 1.04 1.35
N GLY A 47 -11.68 0.10 0.41
CA GLY A 47 -12.99 -0.44 0.10
C GLY A 47 -13.85 0.54 -0.69
N ALA A 48 -15.16 0.33 -0.68
CA ALA A 48 -16.10 1.11 -1.47
C ALA A 48 -16.07 2.60 -1.12
N ASP A 49 -16.24 3.46 -2.13
CA ASP A 49 -16.43 4.90 -1.96
C ASP A 49 -17.92 5.19 -1.68
N GLU A 50 -18.19 5.91 -0.59
CA GLU A 50 -19.54 6.33 -0.20
C GLU A 50 -20.27 7.04 -1.34
N LYS A 51 -19.56 7.93 -2.04
CA LYS A 51 -20.14 8.74 -3.11
C LYS A 51 -20.62 7.90 -4.27
N ILE A 52 -20.06 6.70 -4.46
CA ILE A 52 -20.48 5.77 -5.50
C ILE A 52 -21.60 4.88 -4.98
N VAL A 53 -21.47 4.35 -3.76
CA VAL A 53 -22.47 3.46 -3.16
C VAL A 53 -23.84 4.13 -3.03
N LEU A 54 -23.84 5.44 -2.73
CA LEU A 54 -25.06 6.22 -2.56
C LEU A 54 -25.56 6.90 -3.85
N ASP A 55 -24.85 6.73 -4.98
CA ASP A 55 -25.23 7.41 -6.22
C ASP A 55 -26.38 6.69 -6.93
N THR A 56 -27.57 7.29 -6.88
CA THR A 56 -28.78 6.75 -7.51
C THR A 56 -28.74 6.76 -9.04
N LEU A 57 -27.80 7.47 -9.67
CA LEU A 57 -27.60 7.43 -11.12
C LEU A 57 -26.88 6.17 -11.56
N PHE A 58 -26.00 5.62 -10.72
CA PHE A 58 -25.17 4.45 -11.06
C PHE A 58 -25.58 3.19 -10.30
N VAL A 59 -26.24 3.33 -9.15
CA VAL A 59 -26.66 2.23 -8.27
C VAL A 59 -28.17 2.08 -8.30
N LYS A 60 -28.63 0.94 -8.83
CA LYS A 60 -30.06 0.63 -8.95
C LYS A 60 -30.75 0.43 -7.59
N ASP A 61 -30.04 -0.16 -6.63
CA ASP A 61 -30.55 -0.44 -5.29
C ASP A 61 -29.49 -0.01 -4.26
N VAL A 62 -29.60 1.25 -3.83
CA VAL A 62 -28.65 1.88 -2.90
C VAL A 62 -28.68 1.18 -1.54
N GLU A 63 -29.86 0.80 -1.06
CA GLU A 63 -30.02 0.18 0.26
C GLU A 63 -29.33 -1.18 0.31
N ALA A 64 -29.62 -2.06 -0.65
CA ALA A 64 -28.98 -3.37 -0.72
C ALA A 64 -27.47 -3.28 -0.99
N THR A 65 -27.03 -2.32 -1.82
CA THR A 65 -25.62 -2.12 -2.14
C THR A 65 -24.84 -1.64 -0.91
N SER A 66 -25.39 -0.66 -0.19
CA SER A 66 -24.81 -0.15 1.04
C SER A 66 -24.73 -1.24 2.11
N ALA A 67 -25.83 -1.98 2.32
CA ALA A 67 -25.86 -3.09 3.28
C ALA A 67 -24.80 -4.17 2.98
N LYS A 68 -24.41 -4.35 1.72
CA LYS A 68 -23.44 -5.37 1.31
C LYS A 68 -21.99 -4.89 1.32
N TYR A 69 -21.75 -3.63 0.95
CA TYR A 69 -20.39 -3.15 0.63
C TYR A 69 -19.93 -1.94 1.46
N TRP A 70 -20.80 -1.35 2.28
CA TRP A 70 -20.46 -0.19 3.12
C TRP A 70 -20.18 -0.57 4.56
N SER A 71 -19.22 0.13 5.16
CA SER A 71 -18.93 0.15 6.59
C SER A 71 -18.19 1.45 6.89
N GLU A 72 -18.41 2.03 8.08
CA GLU A 72 -17.65 3.20 8.56
C GLU A 72 -16.15 2.91 8.70
N ASP A 73 -15.80 1.67 9.07
CA ASP A 73 -14.41 1.24 9.13
C ASP A 73 -13.93 0.76 7.75
N TYR A 74 -12.99 1.50 7.16
CA TYR A 74 -12.37 1.16 5.89
C TYR A 74 -11.69 -0.21 5.89
N ARG A 75 -11.24 -0.72 7.05
CA ARG A 75 -10.59 -2.02 7.19
C ARG A 75 -11.57 -3.17 7.01
N GLU A 76 -12.81 -2.98 7.42
CA GLU A 76 -13.89 -3.92 7.17
C GLU A 76 -14.45 -3.73 5.76
N ARG A 77 -14.63 -2.47 5.34
CA ARG A 77 -15.14 -2.14 4.00
C ARG A 77 -14.27 -2.73 2.88
N ARG A 78 -12.95 -2.68 2.98
CA ARG A 78 -12.04 -3.28 1.98
C ARG A 78 -12.15 -4.81 1.92
N LYS A 79 -12.48 -5.47 3.04
CA LYS A 79 -12.75 -6.93 3.06
C LYS A 79 -14.09 -7.25 2.40
N LEU A 80 -15.10 -6.40 2.55
CA LEU A 80 -16.39 -6.57 1.86
C LEU A 80 -16.23 -6.50 0.33
N VAL A 81 -15.41 -5.58 -0.17
CA VAL A 81 -15.16 -5.42 -1.61
C VAL A 81 -14.18 -6.45 -2.16
N PHE A 82 -13.05 -6.70 -1.47
CA PHE A 82 -12.00 -7.62 -1.90
C PHE A 82 -11.70 -8.69 -0.85
N PRO A 83 -12.64 -9.63 -0.59
CA PRO A 83 -12.54 -10.57 0.52
C PRO A 83 -11.32 -11.49 0.42
N PHE A 84 -11.06 -12.07 -0.76
CA PHE A 84 -9.89 -12.93 -0.95
C PHE A 84 -8.57 -12.17 -0.76
N PHE A 85 -8.49 -10.93 -1.26
CA PHE A 85 -7.27 -10.14 -1.17
C PHE A 85 -6.93 -9.85 0.30
N TRP A 86 -7.90 -9.39 1.09
CA TRP A 86 -7.63 -8.99 2.47
C TRP A 86 -7.65 -10.12 3.49
N ASN A 87 -8.46 -11.17 3.26
CA ASN A 87 -8.54 -12.32 4.17
C ASN A 87 -7.51 -13.42 3.84
N THR A 88 -6.81 -13.34 2.71
CA THR A 88 -5.79 -14.34 2.34
C THR A 88 -4.46 -13.69 2.03
N ILE A 89 -4.39 -12.82 1.02
CA ILE A 89 -3.12 -12.19 0.61
C ILE A 89 -2.60 -11.24 1.70
N GLY A 90 -3.48 -10.47 2.34
CA GLY A 90 -3.10 -9.55 3.41
C GLY A 90 -2.62 -10.23 4.70
N GLU A 91 -3.08 -11.45 4.97
CA GLU A 91 -2.70 -12.21 6.17
C GLU A 91 -1.50 -13.11 5.94
N GLN A 92 -1.42 -13.76 4.77
CA GLN A 92 -0.43 -14.78 4.46
C GLN A 92 0.68 -14.28 3.53
N GLY A 93 0.52 -13.07 2.99
CA GLY A 93 1.41 -12.47 2.01
C GLY A 93 1.97 -11.13 2.46
N GLN A 94 2.40 -10.34 1.48
CA GLN A 94 2.93 -8.99 1.67
C GLN A 94 2.23 -8.06 0.68
N ILE A 95 1.83 -6.88 1.14
CA ILE A 95 1.13 -5.88 0.32
C ILE A 95 1.97 -4.60 0.30
N TYR A 96 2.13 -4.04 -0.89
CA TYR A 96 2.85 -2.78 -1.13
C TYR A 96 1.93 -1.81 -1.87
N GLY A 97 2.15 -0.50 -1.71
CA GLY A 97 1.37 0.56 -2.38
C GLY A 97 0.40 1.32 -1.47
N ASN A 98 0.37 1.03 -0.17
CA ASN A 98 -0.44 1.79 0.78
C ASN A 98 0.23 3.14 1.13
N LYS A 99 -0.30 4.23 0.58
CA LYS A 99 0.18 5.59 0.81
C LYS A 99 0.12 6.01 2.28
N GLU A 100 -0.96 5.68 3.00
CA GLU A 100 -1.14 6.05 4.42
C GLU A 100 -0.13 5.35 5.34
N GLN A 101 0.43 4.22 4.89
CA GLN A 101 1.47 3.48 5.59
C GLN A 101 2.88 3.81 5.07
N GLY A 102 3.03 4.85 4.24
CA GLY A 102 4.31 5.26 3.67
C GLY A 102 4.83 4.39 2.52
N SER A 103 4.08 3.37 2.09
CA SER A 103 4.41 2.54 0.93
C SER A 103 3.92 3.21 -0.35
N VAL A 104 4.63 4.27 -0.78
CA VAL A 104 4.21 5.10 -1.92
C VAL A 104 4.82 4.57 -3.22
N MET A 105 3.96 4.19 -4.17
CA MET A 105 4.37 3.97 -5.57
C MET A 105 4.25 5.28 -6.35
N ARG A 106 5.30 5.65 -7.09
CA ARG A 106 5.31 6.85 -7.94
C ARG A 106 5.54 6.42 -9.37
N LEU A 107 4.67 6.88 -10.28
CA LEU A 107 4.94 6.77 -11.71
C LEU A 107 6.01 7.81 -12.07
N THR A 108 7.22 7.35 -12.36
CA THR A 108 8.32 8.20 -12.82
C THR A 108 8.47 8.09 -14.33
N ASN A 109 7.38 8.27 -15.06
CA ASN A 109 7.47 8.37 -16.52
C ASN A 109 8.06 9.76 -16.86
N PRO A 110 9.19 9.84 -17.59
CA PRO A 110 9.74 11.11 -18.04
C PRO A 110 8.84 11.83 -19.06
#